data_AF-A0A2V6RRN4-F1
#
_entry.id   AF-A0A2V6RRN4-F1
#
_cell.length_a   1.000
_cell.length_b   1.000
_cell.length_c   1.000
_cell.angle_alpha   90.00
_cell.angle_beta   90.00
_cell.angle_gamma   90.00
#
_symmetry.space_group_name_H-M   'P 1'
#
loop_
_entity.id
_entity.type
_entity.pdbx_description
1 polymer ?
#
loop_
_entity_poly.entity_id
_entity_poly.type
_entity_poly.pdbx_seq_one_letter_code
_entity_poly.pdbx_strand_id
1 'polypeptide(L)'
;TAPLAFGFFVLATSASAECAWVLWVLDERLGDDPKDRNWGAQTMRWIVLGAASSETECHRRLRDAIERVAHPDFPRLDADVMYKVTGDTVTLLFFPKDSKPTDTMTRSQTFRYACLPDTLDPRGPRGK
;
A
#
# COMPACT_ATOMS: atom_id res chain seq x y z
N THR A 1 40.16 -1.72 -55.67
CA THR A 1 38.97 -1.02 -55.14
C THR A 1 37.91 -2.04 -54.80
N ALA A 2 37.70 -2.31 -53.52
CA ALA A 2 36.57 -3.09 -53.01
C ALA A 2 36.28 -2.62 -51.58
N PRO A 3 35.09 -2.08 -51.28
CA PRO A 3 34.66 -1.86 -49.90
C PRO A 3 33.35 -2.61 -49.67
N LEU A 4 33.37 -3.79 -49.05
CA LEU A 4 32.14 -4.41 -48.57
C LEU A 4 32.43 -5.21 -47.31
N ALA A 5 32.11 -4.60 -46.17
CA ALA A 5 31.45 -5.27 -45.06
C ALA A 5 31.04 -4.19 -44.03
N PHE A 6 29.80 -3.70 -44.18
CA PHE A 6 29.10 -3.02 -43.10
C PHE A 6 28.82 -4.04 -41.98
N GLY A 7 29.70 -4.08 -40.98
CA GLY A 7 29.48 -4.86 -39.77
C GLY A 7 28.57 -4.10 -38.81
N PHE A 8 27.26 -4.27 -38.96
CA PHE A 8 26.25 -3.77 -38.02
C PHE A 8 26.26 -4.67 -36.77
N PHE A 9 27.08 -4.32 -35.77
CA PHE A 9 27.10 -5.05 -34.49
C PHE A 9 26.05 -4.50 -33.53
N VAL A 10 24.88 -5.16 -33.57
CA VAL A 10 23.96 -5.47 -32.47
C VAL A 10 23.71 -4.33 -31.46
N LEU A 11 22.55 -3.70 -31.58
CA LEU A 11 21.87 -3.08 -30.44
C LEU A 11 21.77 -4.15 -29.35
N ALA A 12 22.61 -4.04 -28.32
CA ALA A 12 22.36 -4.74 -27.08
C ALA A 12 21.02 -4.19 -26.59
N THR A 13 19.93 -4.91 -26.90
CA THR A 13 18.71 -4.78 -26.13
C THR A 13 19.15 -5.06 -24.72
N SER A 14 19.23 -4.00 -23.91
CA SER A 14 19.36 -4.15 -22.47
C SER A 14 18.28 -5.15 -22.10
N ALA A 15 18.69 -6.35 -21.70
CA ALA A 15 17.81 -7.26 -21.02
C ALA A 15 17.48 -6.57 -19.70
N SER A 16 16.55 -5.61 -19.74
CA SER A 16 15.78 -5.28 -18.58
C SER A 16 15.05 -6.57 -18.26
N ALA A 17 15.64 -7.37 -17.37
CA ALA A 17 14.82 -8.02 -16.38
C ALA A 17 14.03 -6.86 -15.75
N GLU A 18 12.88 -6.53 -16.33
CA GLU A 18 11.93 -5.62 -15.73
C GLU A 18 11.49 -6.36 -14.49
N CYS A 19 12.21 -6.15 -13.38
CA CYS A 19 11.83 -6.70 -12.11
C CYS A 19 10.38 -6.28 -11.90
N ALA A 20 9.45 -7.23 -11.88
CA ALA A 20 8.07 -6.92 -11.58
C ALA A 20 8.02 -6.54 -10.10
N TRP A 21 7.49 -5.37 -9.80
CA TRP A 21 7.30 -4.89 -8.44
C TRP A 21 5.84 -5.08 -8.05
N VAL A 22 5.61 -5.46 -6.81
CA VAL A 22 4.28 -5.67 -6.25
C VAL A 22 4.07 -4.63 -5.15
N LEU A 23 2.96 -3.89 -5.26
CA LEU A 23 2.49 -2.99 -4.22
C LEU A 23 1.65 -3.79 -3.22
N TRP A 24 2.14 -3.86 -2.00
CA TRP A 24 1.49 -4.49 -0.86
C TRP A 24 0.94 -3.45 0.10
N VAL A 25 -0.11 -3.82 0.83
CA VAL A 25 -0.55 -3.09 2.01
C VAL A 25 -0.84 -4.07 3.15
N LEU A 26 -0.32 -3.76 4.34
CA LEU A 26 -0.75 -4.36 5.59
C LEU A 26 -1.89 -3.51 6.16
N ASP A 27 -3.09 -4.09 6.20
CA ASP A 27 -4.29 -3.50 6.82
C ASP A 27 -4.38 -4.02 8.26
N GLU A 28 -4.03 -3.16 9.23
CA GLU A 28 -4.11 -3.40 10.67
C GLU A 28 -5.34 -2.68 11.22
N ARG A 29 -6.27 -3.40 11.84
CA ARG A 29 -7.50 -2.82 12.43
C ARG A 29 -7.53 -3.10 13.91
N LEU A 30 -7.87 -2.08 14.69
CA LEU A 30 -8.10 -2.18 16.13
C LEU A 30 -9.46 -1.57 16.46
N GLY A 31 -10.33 -2.36 17.07
CA GLY A 31 -11.69 -1.95 17.41
C GLY A 31 -12.66 -2.25 16.28
N ASP A 32 -13.54 -3.21 16.51
CA ASP A 32 -14.84 -3.34 15.84
C ASP A 32 -15.90 -3.26 16.94
N ASP A 33 -17.02 -2.60 16.66
CA ASP A 33 -18.24 -2.35 17.46
C ASP A 33 -18.20 -2.87 18.94
N PRO A 34 -18.48 -2.05 19.96
CA PRO A 34 -18.63 -2.51 21.37
C PRO A 34 -19.54 -3.73 21.56
N LYS A 35 -20.42 -3.99 20.60
CA LYS A 35 -21.34 -5.12 20.58
C LYS A 35 -20.80 -6.35 19.83
N ASP A 36 -19.67 -6.24 19.15
CA ASP A 36 -18.99 -7.38 18.51
C ASP A 36 -18.30 -8.24 19.58
N ARG A 37 -18.39 -9.56 19.43
CA ARG A 37 -17.75 -10.53 20.34
C ARG A 37 -16.23 -10.45 20.29
N ASN A 38 -15.68 -9.83 19.25
CA ASN A 38 -14.25 -9.59 19.07
C ASN A 38 -13.83 -8.16 19.47
N TRP A 39 -14.62 -7.47 20.32
CA TRP A 39 -14.26 -6.14 20.87
C TRP A 39 -12.82 -6.11 21.39
N GLY A 40 -12.01 -5.19 20.86
CA GLY A 40 -10.59 -5.03 21.19
C GLY A 40 -9.63 -5.98 20.48
N ALA A 41 -10.10 -6.89 19.61
CA ALA A 41 -9.23 -7.74 18.81
C ALA A 41 -8.49 -6.91 17.74
N GLN A 42 -7.21 -7.24 17.54
CA GLN A 42 -6.41 -6.72 16.44
C GLN A 42 -6.49 -7.69 15.27
N THR A 43 -6.86 -7.18 14.10
CA THR A 43 -6.79 -7.96 12.85
C THR A 43 -5.73 -7.37 11.94
N MET A 44 -4.91 -8.22 11.34
CA MET A 44 -3.81 -7.81 10.45
C MET A 44 -3.89 -8.64 9.17
N ARG A 45 -3.89 -7.97 8.01
CA ARG A 45 -3.99 -8.64 6.72
C ARG A 45 -3.13 -7.97 5.67
N TRP A 46 -2.24 -8.75 5.05
CA TRP A 46 -1.54 -8.35 3.83
C TRP A 46 -2.44 -8.50 2.62
N ILE A 47 -2.46 -7.47 1.77
CA ILE A 47 -3.26 -7.38 0.55
C ILE A 47 -2.35 -6.92 -0.59
N VAL A 48 -2.49 -7.56 -1.76
CA VAL A 48 -1.85 -7.09 -2.99
C VAL A 48 -2.72 -6.02 -3.62
N LEU A 49 -2.19 -4.81 -3.80
CA LEU A 49 -2.91 -3.71 -4.45
C LEU A 49 -2.65 -3.66 -5.96
N GLY A 50 -1.52 -4.19 -6.42
CA GLY A 50 -1.22 -4.31 -7.84
C GLY A 50 0.24 -4.58 -8.13
N ALA A 51 0.57 -4.69 -9.42
CA ALA A 51 1.93 -4.85 -9.92
C ALA A 51 2.37 -3.63 -10.75
N ALA A 52 3.68 -3.42 -10.84
CA ALA A 52 4.34 -2.37 -11.58
C ALA A 52 5.58 -2.94 -12.31
N SER A 53 5.96 -2.36 -13.44
CA SER A 53 7.14 -2.79 -14.22
C SER A 53 8.47 -2.25 -13.67
N SER A 54 8.43 -1.35 -12.69
CA SER A 54 9.62 -0.77 -12.07
C SER A 54 9.36 -0.33 -10.63
N GLU A 55 10.45 -0.20 -9.86
CA GLU A 55 10.42 0.28 -8.48
C GLU A 55 9.82 1.68 -8.38
N THR A 56 10.25 2.57 -9.29
CA THR A 56 9.78 3.96 -9.35
C THR A 56 8.29 4.03 -9.60
N GLU A 57 7.76 3.22 -10.53
CA GLU A 57 6.32 3.16 -10.80
C GLU A 57 5.55 2.58 -9.62
N CYS A 58 6.10 1.58 -8.93
CA CYS A 58 5.49 1.06 -7.71
C CYS A 58 5.39 2.15 -6.63
N HIS A 59 6.48 2.88 -6.35
CA HIS A 59 6.48 3.94 -5.35
C HIS A 59 5.60 5.13 -5.73
N ARG A 60 5.44 5.42 -7.04
CA ARG A 60 4.47 6.41 -7.52
C ARG A 60 3.04 5.97 -7.15
N ARG A 61 2.67 4.72 -7.45
CA ARG A 61 1.35 4.16 -7.10
C ARG A 61 1.14 4.04 -5.59
N LEU A 62 2.19 3.79 -4.83
CA LEU A 62 2.18 3.78 -3.36
C LEU A 62 1.77 5.16 -2.83
N ARG A 63 2.42 6.23 -3.30
CA ARG A 63 2.05 7.60 -2.92
C ARG A 63 0.63 7.94 -3.32
N ASP A 64 0.20 7.56 -4.52
CA ASP A 64 -1.19 7.76 -4.96
C ASP A 64 -2.18 7.00 -4.05
N ALA A 65 -1.81 5.82 -3.55
CA ALA A 65 -2.64 5.05 -2.64
C ALA A 65 -2.74 5.68 -1.24
N ILE A 66 -1.62 6.21 -0.73
CA ILE A 66 -1.61 7.01 0.51
C ILE A 66 -2.52 8.21 0.38
N GLU A 67 -2.40 8.96 -0.72
CA GLU A 67 -3.19 10.16 -0.97
C GLU A 67 -4.68 9.86 -1.02
N ARG A 68 -5.10 8.80 -1.74
CA ARG A 68 -6.51 8.37 -1.80
C ARG A 68 -7.10 7.99 -0.45
N VAL A 69 -6.28 7.46 0.46
CA VAL A 69 -6.75 7.06 1.80
C VAL A 69 -6.77 8.24 2.77
N ALA A 70 -5.77 9.12 2.71
CA ALA A 70 -5.70 10.32 3.54
C ALA A 70 -6.75 11.36 3.13
N HIS A 71 -7.02 11.49 1.83
CA HIS A 71 -7.95 12.45 1.25
C HIS A 71 -8.98 11.70 0.38
N PRO A 72 -9.94 11.00 0.98
CA PRO A 72 -10.96 10.30 0.23
C PRO A 72 -11.85 11.30 -0.51
N ASP A 73 -12.18 11.00 -1.77
CA ASP A 73 -13.06 11.83 -2.61
C ASP A 73 -14.44 12.07 -1.99
N PHE A 74 -14.88 11.18 -1.10
CA PHE A 74 -16.15 11.27 -0.40
C PHE A 74 -15.97 11.16 1.12
N PRO A 75 -16.50 12.12 1.90
CA PRO A 75 -16.46 12.03 3.36
C PRO A 75 -17.32 10.86 3.85
N ARG A 76 -16.91 10.24 4.95
CA ARG A 76 -17.72 9.19 5.60
C ARG A 76 -18.93 9.84 6.28
N LEU A 77 -20.11 9.29 6.04
CA LEU A 77 -21.38 9.90 6.48
C LEU A 77 -21.68 9.63 7.96
N ASP A 78 -21.05 8.60 8.52
CA ASP A 78 -21.34 7.96 9.80
C ASP A 78 -20.27 8.18 10.88
N ALA A 79 -19.10 8.70 10.52
CA ALA A 79 -17.97 8.88 11.44
C ALA A 79 -17.08 10.05 11.03
N ASP A 80 -16.56 10.76 12.03
CA ASP A 80 -15.45 11.69 11.83
C ASP A 80 -14.14 10.90 11.75
N VAL A 81 -13.31 11.22 10.77
CA VAL A 81 -12.06 10.50 10.52
C VAL A 81 -10.89 11.47 10.60
N MET A 82 -10.00 11.23 11.56
CA MET A 82 -8.69 11.85 11.58
C MET A 82 -7.67 10.92 10.94
N TYR A 83 -6.71 11.47 10.22
CA TYR A 83 -5.61 10.68 9.66
C TYR A 83 -4.25 11.24 10.07
N LYS A 84 -3.24 10.36 10.07
CA LYS A 84 -1.84 10.71 10.19
C LYS A 84 -1.03 9.91 9.18
N VAL A 85 -0.26 10.61 8.35
CA VAL A 85 0.72 10.00 7.44
C VAL A 85 2.09 10.05 8.09
N THR A 86 2.84 8.96 8.03
CA THR A 86 4.24 8.88 8.49
C THR A 86 4.99 7.92 7.58
N GLY A 87 5.79 8.48 6.65
CA GLY A 87 6.42 7.69 5.58
C GLY A 87 5.36 6.94 4.76
N ASP A 88 5.57 5.63 4.57
CA ASP A 88 4.66 4.76 3.82
C ASP A 88 3.52 4.18 4.68
N THR A 89 3.21 4.83 5.82
CA THR A 89 2.16 4.40 6.74
C THR A 89 1.09 5.47 6.90
N VAL A 90 -0.17 5.06 6.83
CA VAL A 90 -1.34 5.91 7.08
C VAL A 90 -2.15 5.31 8.22
N THR A 91 -2.32 6.07 9.29
CA THR A 91 -3.20 5.70 10.41
C THR A 91 -4.46 6.54 10.35
N LEU A 92 -5.60 5.89 10.34
CA LEU A 92 -6.93 6.46 10.46
C LEU A 92 -7.47 6.21 11.86
N LEU A 93 -8.00 7.25 12.49
CA LEU A 93 -8.70 7.20 13.76
C LEU A 93 -10.16 7.59 13.50
N PHE A 94 -11.07 6.71 13.84
CA PHE A 94 -12.50 6.89 13.65
C PHE A 94 -13.13 7.32 14.96
N PHE A 95 -13.95 8.36 14.89
CA PHE A 95 -14.71 8.90 16.01
C PHE A 95 -16.19 8.83 15.67
N PRO A 96 -17.07 8.77 16.68
CA PRO A 96 -18.48 9.06 16.48
C PRO A 96 -18.66 10.39 15.74
N LYS A 97 -19.73 10.51 14.97
CA LYS A 97 -20.04 11.76 14.28
C LYS A 97 -20.24 12.92 15.28
N ASP A 98 -19.77 14.11 14.93
CA ASP A 98 -19.84 15.33 15.74
C ASP A 98 -19.06 15.21 17.06
N SER A 99 -18.05 14.35 17.10
CA SER A 99 -17.23 14.12 18.28
C SER A 99 -16.32 15.29 18.61
N LYS A 100 -16.11 15.52 19.91
CA LYS A 100 -15.12 16.46 20.41
C LYS A 100 -13.72 15.84 20.35
N PRO A 101 -12.64 16.64 20.28
CA PRO A 101 -11.27 16.13 20.29
C PRO A 101 -10.89 15.27 21.50
N THR A 102 -11.66 15.37 22.59
CA THR A 102 -11.48 14.59 23.83
C THR A 102 -12.26 13.28 23.84
N ASP A 103 -13.12 13.05 22.86
CA ASP A 103 -13.93 11.84 22.79
C ASP A 103 -13.06 10.63 22.48
N THR A 104 -13.45 9.48 22.99
CA THR A 104 -12.70 8.24 22.78
C THR A 104 -12.93 7.75 21.35
N MET A 105 -11.83 7.50 20.64
CA MET A 105 -11.85 6.87 19.32
C MET A 105 -12.58 5.51 19.39
N THR A 106 -13.44 5.23 18.42
CA THR A 106 -14.20 3.97 18.33
C THR A 106 -13.41 2.87 17.64
N ARG A 107 -12.60 3.21 16.65
CA ARG A 107 -11.76 2.28 15.88
C ARG A 107 -10.52 2.98 15.33
N SER A 108 -9.42 2.26 15.21
CA SER A 108 -8.30 2.66 14.35
C SER A 108 -8.05 1.67 13.23
N GLN A 109 -7.52 2.20 12.14
CA GLN A 109 -7.06 1.41 11.00
C GLN A 109 -5.72 1.96 10.52
N THR A 110 -4.70 1.12 10.47
CA THR A 110 -3.36 1.47 9.99
C THR A 110 -3.06 0.70 8.71
N PHE A 111 -2.68 1.43 7.67
CA PHE A 111 -2.21 0.89 6.40
C PHE A 111 -0.70 1.10 6.31
N ARG A 112 0.07 0.01 6.19
CA ARG A 112 1.51 0.09 5.89
C ARG A 112 1.74 -0.41 4.48
N TYR A 113 2.20 0.47 3.61
CA TYR A 113 2.47 0.14 2.22
C TYR A 113 3.90 -0.36 2.05
N ALA A 114 4.10 -1.28 1.12
CA ALA A 114 5.43 -1.74 0.75
C ALA A 114 5.49 -2.03 -0.74
N CYS A 115 6.53 -1.52 -1.40
CA CYS A 115 6.92 -1.93 -2.73
C CYS A 115 8.00 -3.00 -2.62
N LEU A 116 7.70 -4.20 -3.09
CA LEU A 116 8.63 -5.33 -3.05
C LEU A 116 8.77 -5.93 -4.44
N PRO A 117 9.95 -6.45 -4.82
CA PRO A 117 10.06 -7.33 -5.97
C PRO A 117 9.06 -8.48 -5.87
N ASP A 118 8.54 -8.94 -7.01
CA ASP A 118 7.61 -10.07 -7.12
C ASP A 118 8.12 -11.39 -6.50
N THR A 119 9.43 -11.52 -6.37
CA THR A 119 10.11 -12.63 -5.70
C THR A 119 10.02 -12.58 -4.16
N LEU A 120 9.63 -11.45 -3.56
CA LEU A 120 9.51 -11.28 -2.11
C LEU A 120 8.04 -11.23 -1.66
N ASP A 121 7.69 -12.12 -0.73
CA ASP A 121 6.37 -12.15 -0.10
C ASP A 121 6.47 -11.66 1.36
N PRO A 122 5.83 -10.52 1.72
CA PRO A 122 5.92 -9.95 3.06
C PRO A 122 5.16 -10.77 4.12
N ARG A 123 4.39 -11.77 3.71
CA ARG A 123 3.69 -12.68 4.64
C ARG A 123 4.63 -13.70 5.30
N GLY A 124 5.91 -13.70 4.93
CA GLY A 124 6.88 -14.68 5.38
C GLY A 124 6.87 -15.95 4.53
N PRO A 125 7.68 -16.96 4.90
CA PRO A 125 7.79 -18.20 4.15
C PRO A 125 6.44 -18.90 4.01
N ARG A 126 6.07 -19.29 2.78
CA ARG A 126 4.88 -20.11 2.53
C ARG A 126 5.14 -21.54 3.00
N GLY A 127 4.88 -21.82 4.28
CA GLY A 127 4.83 -23.17 4.85
C GLY A 127 6.17 -23.91 4.97
N LYS A 128 6.20 -24.87 5.89
CA LYS A 128 7.15 -26.00 5.83
C LYS A 128 6.58 -27.07 4.90
#